data_AF-A0A0A6PCJ6-F1
#
_entry.id   AF-A0A0A6PCJ6-F1
#
_cell.length_a   1.000
_cell.length_b   1.000
_cell.length_c   1.000
_cell.angle_alpha   90.00
_cell.angle_beta   90.00
_cell.angle_gamma   90.00
#
_symmetry.space_group_name_H-M   'P 1'
#
loop_
_entity.id
_entity.type
_entity.pdbx_description
1 polymer ?
#
loop_
_entity_poly.entity_id
_entity_poly.type
_entity_poly.pdbx_seq_one_letter_code
_entity_poly.pdbx_strand_id
1 'polypeptide(L)'
;MRRITMINQLNLRSKHREQLEVLLQQYLPGIEVWVYGSRINDRSHEGSDLDLVLRSPDLTAIDNRKLYAFKEALQESTIPFLVEARDWAILPESFHREIERHHIVLIA
;
A
#
# COMPACT_ATOMS: atom_id res chain seq x y z
N MET A 1 8.80 -3.88 22.61
CA MET A 1 9.49 -4.59 21.51
C MET A 1 9.20 -3.84 20.22
N ARG A 2 10.17 -3.10 19.67
CA ARG A 2 10.04 -2.46 18.36
C ARG A 2 10.38 -3.51 17.31
N ARG A 3 9.38 -4.02 16.58
CA ARG A 3 9.64 -4.82 15.37
C ARG A 3 10.07 -3.82 14.30
N ILE A 4 11.37 -3.58 14.22
CA ILE A 4 11.98 -2.85 13.11
C ILE A 4 12.08 -3.88 11.99
N THR A 5 11.04 -3.97 11.16
CA THR A 5 11.10 -4.82 9.95
C THR A 5 12.05 -4.15 8.97
N MET A 6 13.14 -4.84 8.67
CA MET A 6 14.26 -4.37 7.85
C MET A 6 13.79 -3.94 6.45
N ILE A 7 14.28 -2.78 6.02
CA ILE A 7 13.92 -2.03 4.79
C ILE A 7 14.29 -2.79 3.49
N ASN A 8 14.85 -4.01 3.57
CA ASN A 8 15.40 -4.76 2.43
C ASN A 8 14.50 -5.89 1.90
N GLN A 9 13.26 -6.05 2.40
CA GLN A 9 12.35 -7.14 1.95
C GLN A 9 11.31 -6.71 0.92
N LEU A 10 11.16 -5.42 0.63
CA LEU A 10 10.19 -4.95 -0.34
C LEU A 10 10.75 -5.08 -1.77
N ASN A 11 10.20 -6.03 -2.54
CA ASN A 11 10.46 -6.15 -3.97
C ASN A 11 9.67 -5.08 -4.75
N LEU A 12 10.18 -3.85 -4.72
CA LEU A 12 9.66 -2.70 -5.45
C LEU A 12 10.83 -1.83 -5.92
N ARG A 13 10.99 -1.68 -7.24
CA ARG A 13 12.05 -0.83 -7.81
C ARG A 13 11.82 0.63 -7.40
N SER A 14 12.89 1.35 -7.06
CA SER A 14 12.83 2.74 -6.57
C SER A 14 12.00 3.66 -7.46
N LYS A 15 12.13 3.56 -8.79
CA LYS A 15 11.34 4.37 -9.74
C LYS A 15 9.82 4.20 -9.58
N HIS A 16 9.35 2.97 -9.29
CA HIS A 16 7.93 2.69 -9.11
C HIS A 16 7.46 3.11 -7.72
N ARG A 17 8.34 2.99 -6.72
CA ARG A 17 8.11 3.53 -5.38
C ARG A 17 7.92 5.04 -5.43
N GLU A 18 8.82 5.78 -6.07
CA GLU A 18 8.75 7.24 -6.21
C GLU A 18 7.45 7.66 -6.91
N GLN A 19 7.08 6.98 -8.00
CA GLN A 19 5.82 7.25 -8.70
C GLN A 19 4.60 7.00 -7.81
N LEU A 20 4.59 5.91 -7.05
CA LEU A 20 3.53 5.59 -6.10
C LEU A 20 3.44 6.64 -4.98
N GLU A 21 4.57 7.07 -4.41
CA GLU A 21 4.62 8.10 -3.37
C GLU A 21 4.09 9.46 -3.87
N VAL A 22 4.41 9.84 -5.11
CA VAL A 22 3.86 11.05 -5.76
C VAL A 22 2.33 10.96 -5.88
N LEU A 23 1.80 9.83 -6.36
CA LEU A 23 0.36 9.64 -6.48
C LEU A 23 -0.33 9.65 -5.10
N LEU A 24 0.26 8.99 -4.10
CA LEU A 24 -0.26 9.00 -2.74
C LEU A 24 -0.34 10.42 -2.17
N GLN A 25 0.74 11.20 -2.33
CA GLN A 25 0.76 12.59 -1.85
C GLN A 25 -0.25 13.49 -2.57
N GLN A 26 -0.49 13.26 -3.86
CA GLN A 26 -1.42 14.05 -4.66
C GLN A 26 -2.89 13.77 -4.31
N TYR A 27 -3.27 12.49 -4.19
CA TYR A 27 -4.68 12.10 -4.05
C TYR A 27 -5.10 11.80 -2.61
N LEU A 28 -4.17 11.30 -1.79
CA LEU A 28 -4.40 10.81 -0.44
C LEU A 28 -3.36 11.37 0.56
N PRO A 29 -3.20 12.71 0.65
CA PRO A 29 -2.22 13.29 1.56
C PRO A 29 -2.51 12.95 3.02
N GLY A 30 -1.47 12.58 3.77
CA GLY A 30 -1.57 12.23 5.19
C GLY A 30 -2.13 10.85 5.49
N ILE A 31 -2.30 9.99 4.49
CA ILE A 31 -2.64 8.58 4.67
C ILE A 31 -1.37 7.78 4.96
N GLU A 32 -1.38 7.01 6.04
CA GLU A 32 -0.36 5.98 6.29
C GLU A 32 -0.60 4.80 5.35
N VAL A 33 0.47 4.27 4.76
CA VAL A 33 0.39 3.18 3.78
C VAL A 33 1.25 2.02 4.20
N TRP A 34 0.63 0.85 4.32
CA TRP A 34 1.36 -0.40 4.51
C TRP A 34 1.31 -1.24 3.25
N VAL A 35 2.44 -1.88 2.94
CA VAL A 35 2.55 -2.92 1.93
C VAL A 35 2.45 -4.28 2.62
N TYR A 36 1.64 -5.17 2.07
CA TYR A 36 1.55 -6.56 2.52
C TYR A 36 1.64 -7.52 1.34
N GLY A 37 1.42 -8.82 1.58
CA GLY A 37 1.30 -9.79 0.51
C GLY A 37 2.63 -10.22 -0.11
N SER A 38 2.61 -10.52 -1.41
CA SER A 38 3.70 -11.27 -2.06
C SER A 38 5.01 -10.50 -2.15
N ARG A 39 4.95 -9.17 -2.34
CA ARG A 39 6.12 -8.29 -2.56
C ARG A 39 6.95 -8.02 -1.31
N ILE A 40 6.50 -8.45 -0.14
CA ILE A 40 7.28 -8.40 1.11
C ILE A 40 7.71 -9.79 1.58
N ASN A 41 7.55 -10.79 0.70
CA ASN A 41 7.91 -12.19 0.91
C ASN A 41 8.84 -12.66 -0.23
N ASP A 42 9.55 -13.76 0.01
CA ASP A 42 10.49 -14.38 -0.96
C ASP A 42 9.79 -15.00 -2.20
N ARG A 43 8.49 -14.79 -2.37
CA ARG A 43 7.66 -15.38 -3.45
C ARG A 43 7.29 -14.39 -4.56
N SER A 44 7.68 -13.13 -4.45
CA SER A 44 7.39 -12.13 -5.47
C SER A 44 8.26 -12.29 -6.72
N HIS A 45 7.64 -12.11 -7.88
CA HIS A 45 8.32 -11.93 -9.16
C HIS A 45 7.94 -10.58 -9.76
N GLU A 46 8.58 -10.15 -10.86
CA GLU A 46 8.45 -8.77 -11.36
C GLU A 46 7.01 -8.35 -11.67
N GLY A 47 6.19 -9.29 -12.16
CA GLY A 47 4.77 -9.08 -12.47
C GLY A 47 3.78 -9.37 -11.33
N SER A 48 4.21 -9.63 -10.10
CA SER A 48 3.27 -9.84 -8.98
C SER A 48 2.50 -8.55 -8.64
N ASP A 49 1.32 -8.64 -8.07
CA ASP A 49 0.59 -7.44 -7.64
C ASP A 49 1.29 -6.76 -6.45
N LEU A 50 1.02 -5.47 -6.25
CA LEU A 50 1.42 -4.72 -5.05
C LEU A 50 0.19 -4.47 -4.18
N ASP A 51 0.10 -5.18 -3.06
CA ASP A 51 -0.99 -5.05 -2.11
C ASP A 51 -0.72 -3.94 -1.09
N LEU A 52 -1.62 -2.97 -1.02
CA LEU A 52 -1.55 -1.83 -0.10
C LEU A 52 -2.78 -1.77 0.80
N VAL A 53 -2.57 -1.48 2.08
CA VAL A 53 -3.62 -0.91 2.93
C VAL A 53 -3.36 0.56 3.19
N LEU A 54 -4.43 1.34 3.05
CA LEU A 54 -4.50 2.77 3.25
C LEU A 54 -5.15 3.03 4.60
N ARG A 55 -4.43 3.70 5.50
CA ARG A 55 -4.84 3.95 6.88
C ARG A 55 -5.02 5.45 7.07
N SER A 56 -6.27 5.87 7.20
CA SER A 56 -6.59 7.24 7.60
C SER A 56 -6.08 7.53 9.02
N PRO A 57 -5.75 8.79 9.33
CA PRO A 57 -5.23 9.15 10.65
C PRO A 57 -6.14 8.75 11.83
N ASP A 58 -7.45 8.72 11.61
CA ASP A 58 -8.47 8.34 12.59
C ASP A 58 -9.00 6.91 12.40
N LEU A 59 -8.45 6.16 11.45
CA LEU A 59 -8.86 4.81 11.05
C LEU A 59 -10.34 4.73 10.64
N THR A 60 -10.90 5.83 10.13
CA THR A 60 -12.24 5.87 9.51
C THR A 60 -12.16 5.70 7.99
N ALA A 61 -13.30 5.39 7.36
CA ALA A 61 -13.33 5.16 5.92
C ALA A 61 -12.84 6.39 5.13
N ILE A 62 -11.95 6.15 4.19
CA ILE A 62 -11.44 7.16 3.26
C ILE A 62 -12.57 7.61 2.35
N ASP A 63 -12.61 8.90 2.02
CA ASP A 63 -13.57 9.44 1.06
C ASP A 63 -13.53 8.64 -0.25
N ASN A 64 -14.66 8.04 -0.62
CA ASN A 64 -14.74 7.15 -1.79
C ASN A 64 -14.34 7.83 -3.10
N ARG A 65 -14.55 9.15 -3.25
CA ARG A 65 -14.16 9.87 -4.47
C ARG A 65 -12.64 10.03 -4.54
N LYS A 66 -11.99 10.33 -3.42
CA LYS A 66 -10.52 10.38 -3.34
C LYS A 66 -9.89 9.02 -3.59
N LEU A 67 -10.45 7.97 -2.98
CA LEU A 67 -9.98 6.59 -3.18
C LEU A 67 -10.15 6.14 -4.64
N TYR A 68 -11.29 6.46 -5.26
CA TYR A 68 -11.53 6.18 -6.67
C TYR A 68 -10.55 6.91 -7.58
N ALA A 69 -10.37 8.22 -7.39
CA ALA A 69 -9.45 9.03 -8.18
C ALA A 69 -7.99 8.55 -8.06
N PHE A 70 -7.58 8.12 -6.85
CA PHE A 70 -6.27 7.50 -6.64
C PHE A 70 -6.12 6.19 -7.43
N LYS A 71 -7.14 5.32 -7.40
CA LYS A 71 -7.13 4.05 -8.15
C LYS A 71 -7.11 4.25 -9.66
N GLU A 72 -7.84 5.24 -10.16
CA GLU A 72 -7.82 5.63 -11.58
C GLU A 72 -6.41 6.11 -11.98
N ALA A 73 -5.81 7.00 -11.19
CA ALA A 73 -4.45 7.47 -11.44
C ALA A 73 -3.39 6.36 -11.38
N LEU A 74 -3.58 5.33 -10.54
CA LEU A 74 -2.74 4.13 -10.56
C LEU A 74 -2.87 3.34 -11.87
N GLN A 75 -4.10 3.19 -12.38
CA GLN A 75 -4.36 2.49 -13.65
C GLN A 75 -3.78 3.23 -14.86
N GLU A 76 -3.78 4.56 -14.83
CA GLU A 76 -3.19 5.41 -15.87
C GLU A 76 -1.66 5.57 -15.75
N SER A 77 -1.07 5.07 -14.65
CA SER A 77 0.35 5.20 -14.39
C SER A 77 1.21 4.27 -15.26
N THR A 78 2.53 4.46 -15.20
CA THR A 78 3.52 3.61 -15.89
C THR A 78 4.07 2.49 -14.99
N ILE A 79 3.42 2.24 -13.85
CA ILE A 79 3.75 1.11 -12.97
C ILE A 79 3.31 -0.19 -13.69
N PRO A 80 4.23 -1.14 -13.97
CA PRO A 80 3.99 -2.24 -14.90
C PRO A 80 3.28 -3.44 -14.27
N PHE A 81 2.58 -3.25 -13.15
CA PHE A 81 1.87 -4.28 -12.40
C PHE A 81 0.69 -3.67 -11.66
N LEU A 82 -0.27 -4.50 -11.28
CA LEU A 82 -1.46 -4.07 -10.56
C LEU A 82 -1.10 -3.60 -9.14
N VAL A 83 -1.71 -2.50 -8.72
CA VAL A 83 -1.61 -1.97 -7.36
C VAL A 83 -2.98 -2.08 -6.70
N GLU A 84 -3.11 -3.04 -5.78
CA GLU A 84 -4.33 -3.33 -5.04
C GLU A 84 -4.40 -2.49 -3.77
N ALA A 85 -5.03 -1.31 -3.85
CA ALA A 85 -5.19 -0.41 -2.71
C ALA A 85 -6.53 -0.62 -1.99
N ARG A 86 -6.48 -0.97 -0.70
CA ARG A 86 -7.67 -1.19 0.15
C ARG A 86 -7.69 -0.24 1.32
N ASP A 87 -8.87 0.28 1.62
CA ASP A 87 -9.09 1.08 2.82
C ASP A 87 -9.12 0.17 4.05
N TRP A 88 -8.24 0.47 5.01
CA TRP A 88 -8.12 -0.27 6.26
C TRP A 88 -9.45 -0.32 7.03
N ALA A 89 -10.18 0.79 7.11
CA ALA A 89 -11.32 0.94 7.99
C ALA A 89 -12.50 0.01 7.62
N ILE A 90 -12.58 -0.38 6.35
CA ILE A 90 -13.67 -1.22 5.82
C ILE A 90 -13.27 -2.70 5.67
N LEU A 91 -12.00 -3.05 5.90
CA LEU A 91 -11.56 -4.43 5.84
C LEU A 91 -12.10 -5.23 7.03
N PRO A 92 -12.47 -6.52 6.84
CA PRO A 92 -12.83 -7.38 7.95
C PRO A 92 -11.67 -7.54 8.95
N GLU A 93 -12.00 -7.68 10.23
CA GLU A 93 -11.00 -7.80 11.31
C GLU A 93 -10.02 -8.98 11.11
N SER A 94 -10.44 -10.05 10.43
CA SER A 94 -9.55 -11.16 10.08
C SER A 94 -8.38 -10.72 9.19
N PHE A 95 -8.63 -9.79 8.25
CA PHE A 95 -7.59 -9.20 7.40
C PHE A 95 -6.66 -8.31 8.21
N HIS A 96 -7.19 -7.52 9.14
CA HIS A 96 -6.37 -6.67 10.01
C HIS A 96 -5.32 -7.50 10.74
N ARG A 97 -5.76 -8.59 11.39
CA ARG A 97 -4.88 -9.51 12.13
C ARG A 97 -3.83 -10.18 11.23
N GLU A 98 -4.16 -10.46 9.98
CA GLU A 98 -3.21 -11.07 9.04
C GLU A 98 -2.15 -10.07 8.57
N ILE A 99 -2.57 -8.87 8.19
CA ILE A 99 -1.71 -7.80 7.69
C ILE A 99 -0.78 -7.27 8.79
N GLU A 100 -1.28 -7.11 10.03
CA GLU A 100 -0.46 -6.68 11.17
C GLU A 100 0.69 -7.65 11.48
N ARG A 101 0.51 -8.95 11.21
CA ARG A 101 1.57 -9.95 11.45
C ARG A 101 2.76 -9.75 10.52
N HIS A 102 2.50 -9.29 9.29
CA HIS A 102 3.51 -9.15 8.26
C HIS A 102 3.15 -8.04 7.26
N HIS A 103 3.70 -6.85 7.51
CA HIS A 103 3.62 -5.70 6.61
C HIS A 103 4.93 -4.89 6.66
N ILE A 104 5.10 -4.02 5.67
CA ILE A 104 6.12 -2.97 5.64
C ILE A 104 5.40 -1.63 5.56
N VAL A 105 5.79 -0.68 6.42
CA VAL A 105 5.31 0.70 6.34
C VAL A 105 6.04 1.40 5.18
N LEU A 106 5.29 1.85 4.19
CA LEU A 106 5.81 2.56 3.01
C LEU A 106 5.85 4.08 3.26
N ILE A 107 4.76 4.62 3.78
CA ILE A 107 4.56 6.03 4.16
C ILE A 107 3.89 6.05 5.53
N ALA A 108 4.33 6.95 6.40
CA ALA A 108 3.76 7.22 7.73
C ALA A 108 3.67 8.73 7.97
#